data_AF-A0A2E2EIL9-F1
#
_entry.id   AF-A0A2E2EIL9-F1
#
_cell.length_a   1.000
_cell.length_b   1.000
_cell.length_c   1.000
_cell.angle_alpha   90.00
_cell.angle_beta   90.00
_cell.angle_gamma   90.00
#
_symmetry.space_group_name_H-M   'P 1'
#
loop_
_entity.id
_entity.type
_entity.pdbx_description
1 polymer ?
#
loop_
_entity_poly.entity_id
_entity_poly.type
_entity_poly.pdbx_seq_one_letter_code
_entity_poly.pdbx_strand_id
1 'polypeptide(L)'
;MKDAKQFELKLGGSSHVRFTDREYKQVQKDSFKKSKSIPSLLKDTYFKGRPTEVLMNENDLDVVRKDLNKIGNNLNQVARKLNSGFMHGWNDTLELVYEQFKVLTKQLHHGYGVYKV
;
A
#
# COMPACT_ATOMS: atom_id res chain seq x y z
N MET A 1 9.81 -37.04 -43.45
CA MET A 1 10.87 -36.63 -42.49
C MET A 1 10.27 -35.56 -41.59
N LYS A 2 10.60 -35.61 -40.30
CA LYS A 2 9.92 -34.92 -39.19
C LYS A 2 10.18 -33.41 -39.19
N ASP A 3 9.14 -32.59 -39.29
CA ASP A 3 9.18 -31.17 -38.93
C ASP A 3 9.08 -31.03 -37.41
N ALA A 4 10.23 -31.19 -36.73
CA ALA A 4 10.34 -30.86 -35.32
C ALA A 4 10.45 -29.33 -35.18
N LYS A 5 9.31 -28.65 -35.01
CA LYS A 5 9.31 -27.29 -34.45
C LYS A 5 10.00 -27.35 -33.09
N GLN A 6 11.25 -26.90 -33.03
CA GLN A 6 11.91 -26.60 -31.77
C GLN A 6 11.06 -25.56 -31.05
N PHE A 7 10.42 -25.97 -29.96
CA PHE A 7 9.86 -25.05 -28.99
C PHE A 7 11.04 -24.37 -28.30
N GLU A 8 11.46 -23.21 -28.81
CA GLU A 8 12.38 -22.33 -28.09
C GLU A 8 11.70 -21.95 -26.76
N LEU A 9 12.15 -22.57 -25.68
CA LEU A 9 11.84 -22.10 -24.34
C LEU A 9 12.37 -20.67 -24.24
N LYS A 10 11.46 -19.68 -24.17
CA LYS A 10 11.79 -18.30 -23.81
C LYS A 10 12.26 -18.27 -22.35
N LEU A 11 13.48 -18.74 -22.12
CA LEU A 11 14.15 -18.64 -20.82
C LEU A 11 14.47 -17.16 -20.60
N GLY A 12 13.83 -16.55 -19.61
CA GLY A 12 14.27 -15.25 -19.10
C GLY A 12 15.72 -15.35 -18.58
N GLY A 13 16.47 -14.24 -18.65
CA GLY A 13 17.84 -14.20 -18.14
C GLY A 13 17.94 -14.49 -16.64
N SER A 14 19.13 -14.90 -16.19
CA SER A 14 19.47 -15.05 -14.77
C SER A 14 20.45 -13.95 -14.33
N SER A 15 20.42 -13.61 -13.03
CA SER A 15 21.32 -12.62 -12.44
C SER A 15 22.03 -13.23 -11.22
N HIS A 16 23.29 -12.86 -11.04
CA HIS A 16 24.09 -13.23 -9.87
C HIS A 16 24.29 -11.98 -9.01
N VAL A 17 23.95 -12.07 -7.72
CA VAL A 17 24.09 -10.97 -6.77
C VAL A 17 25.21 -11.33 -5.80
N ARG A 18 26.19 -10.42 -5.63
CA ARG A 18 27.25 -10.55 -4.62
C ARG A 18 26.77 -9.95 -3.30
N PHE A 19 27.01 -10.67 -2.21
CA PHE A 19 26.69 -10.23 -0.86
C PHE A 19 27.96 -10.20 -0.02
N THR A 20 28.02 -9.28 0.92
CA THR A 20 28.89 -9.40 2.10
C THR A 20 28.37 -10.50 3.03
N ASP A 21 29.22 -11.00 3.94
CA ASP A 21 28.81 -12.01 4.92
C ASP A 21 27.62 -11.57 5.77
N ARG A 22 27.57 -10.27 6.11
CA ARG A 22 26.47 -9.69 6.89
C ARG A 22 25.16 -9.69 6.09
N GLU A 23 25.20 -9.26 4.84
CA GLU A 23 24.03 -9.22 3.97
C GLU A 23 23.50 -10.63 3.68
N TYR A 24 24.40 -11.58 3.43
CA TYR A 24 24.01 -12.95 3.14
C TYR A 24 23.34 -13.63 4.34
N LYS A 25 23.87 -13.44 5.55
CA LYS A 25 23.23 -13.92 6.79
C LYS A 25 21.84 -13.33 6.99
N GLN A 26 21.67 -12.04 6.68
CA GLN A 26 20.37 -11.38 6.77
C GLN A 26 19.37 -11.98 5.77
N VAL A 27 19.78 -12.11 4.50
CA VAL A 27 18.89 -12.64 3.44
C VAL A 27 18.53 -14.12 3.69
N GLN A 28 19.44 -14.91 4.25
CA GLN A 28 19.15 -16.29 4.68
C GLN A 28 18.12 -16.33 5.80
N LYS A 29 18.27 -15.49 6.83
CA LYS A 29 17.31 -15.41 7.93
C LYS A 29 15.92 -15.03 7.43
N ASP A 30 15.84 -14.09 6.50
CA ASP A 30 14.57 -13.64 5.92
C ASP A 30 13.96 -14.66 4.95
N SER A 31 14.79 -15.36 4.19
CA SER A 31 14.42 -16.51 3.36
C SER A 31 13.78 -17.63 4.19
N PHE A 32 14.38 -17.96 5.33
CA PHE A 32 13.83 -18.94 6.28
C PHE A 32 12.50 -18.46 6.89
N LYS A 33 12.45 -17.23 7.42
CA LYS A 33 11.24 -16.66 8.02
C LYS A 33 10.04 -16.60 7.06
N LYS A 34 10.30 -16.37 5.77
CA LYS A 34 9.27 -16.21 4.73
C LYS A 34 9.01 -17.50 3.95
N SER A 35 9.69 -18.61 4.29
CA SER A 35 9.60 -19.90 3.59
C SER A 35 9.76 -19.77 2.07
N LYS A 36 10.73 -18.97 1.63
CA LYS A 36 11.02 -18.71 0.21
C LYS A 36 12.49 -18.90 -0.08
N SER A 37 12.84 -19.36 -1.28
CA SER A 37 14.23 -19.34 -1.73
C SER A 37 14.74 -17.90 -1.86
N ILE A 38 16.04 -17.68 -1.67
CA ILE A 38 16.66 -16.36 -1.82
C ILE A 38 16.31 -15.71 -3.17
N PRO A 39 16.41 -16.41 -4.33
CA PRO A 39 16.02 -15.81 -5.62
C PRO A 39 14.55 -15.39 -5.67
N SER A 40 13.64 -16.20 -5.12
CA SER A 40 12.21 -15.87 -5.07
C SER A 40 11.95 -14.67 -4.17
N LEU A 41 12.59 -14.64 -2.99
CA LEU A 41 12.52 -13.51 -2.07
C LEU A 41 13.00 -12.21 -2.71
N LEU A 42 14.14 -12.24 -3.39
CA LEU A 42 14.71 -11.06 -4.06
C LEU A 42 13.83 -10.60 -5.22
N LYS A 43 13.35 -11.54 -6.04
CA LYS A 43 12.44 -11.25 -7.15
C LYS A 43 11.12 -10.63 -6.66
N ASP A 44 10.50 -11.22 -5.64
CA ASP A 44 9.29 -10.67 -5.04
C ASP A 44 9.55 -9.30 -4.42
N THR A 45 10.70 -9.09 -3.76
CA THR A 45 11.02 -7.78 -3.18
C THR A 45 11.24 -6.73 -4.26
N TYR A 46 11.84 -7.08 -5.39
CA TYR A 46 12.07 -6.15 -6.49
C TYR A 46 10.77 -5.80 -7.26
N PHE A 47 9.97 -6.81 -7.62
CA PHE A 47 8.79 -6.61 -8.47
C PHE A 47 7.48 -6.36 -7.70
N LYS A 48 7.40 -6.80 -6.44
CA LYS A 48 6.23 -6.65 -5.56
C LYS A 48 6.58 -5.87 -4.29
N GLY A 49 7.76 -5.25 -4.27
CA GLY A 49 8.18 -4.36 -3.19
C GLY A 49 7.26 -3.15 -3.08
N ARG A 50 7.47 -2.38 -2.01
CA ARG A 50 6.81 -1.08 -1.91
C ARG A 50 7.26 -0.21 -3.09
N PRO A 51 6.36 0.60 -3.65
CA PRO A 51 6.73 1.60 -4.65
C PRO A 51 7.95 2.39 -4.19
N THR A 52 8.99 2.45 -5.02
CA THR A 52 10.19 3.26 -4.78
C THR A 52 9.98 4.71 -5.19
N GLU A 53 8.90 4.99 -5.91
CA GLU A 53 8.51 6.32 -6.36
C GLU A 53 7.48 6.92 -5.42
N VAL A 54 7.57 8.24 -5.25
CA VAL A 54 6.57 9.00 -4.51
C VAL A 54 5.26 8.94 -5.29
N LEU A 55 4.27 8.25 -4.75
CA LEU A 55 2.98 8.04 -5.43
C LEU A 55 2.06 9.27 -5.38
N MET A 56 2.29 10.20 -4.44
CA MET A 56 1.51 11.42 -4.26
C MET A 56 2.35 12.65 -4.57
N ASN A 57 1.94 13.45 -5.55
CA ASN A 57 2.54 14.76 -5.75
C ASN A 57 2.03 15.77 -4.71
N GLU A 58 2.58 16.99 -4.71
CA GLU A 58 2.19 18.03 -3.74
C GLU A 58 0.70 18.42 -3.84
N ASN A 59 0.12 18.42 -5.03
CA ASN A 59 -1.30 18.73 -5.23
C ASN A 59 -2.18 17.62 -4.64
N ASP A 60 -1.80 16.36 -4.83
CA ASP A 60 -2.47 15.21 -4.24
C ASP A 60 -2.47 15.29 -2.71
N LEU A 61 -1.32 15.67 -2.14
CA LEU A 61 -1.16 15.83 -0.70
C LEU A 61 -2.00 16.99 -0.15
N ASP A 62 -2.15 18.08 -0.90
CA ASP A 62 -3.04 19.19 -0.54
C ASP A 62 -4.52 18.76 -0.51
N VAL A 63 -4.96 17.97 -1.49
CA VAL A 63 -6.32 17.40 -1.50
C VAL A 63 -6.55 16.51 -0.28
N VAL A 64 -5.63 15.58 0.00
CA VAL A 64 -5.72 14.70 1.17
C VAL A 64 -5.74 15.50 2.48
N ARG A 65 -4.89 16.52 2.60
CA ARG A 65 -4.86 17.40 3.77
C ARG A 65 -6.18 18.15 3.95
N LYS A 66 -6.76 18.67 2.88
CA LYS A 66 -8.07 19.36 2.91
C LYS A 66 -9.18 18.43 3.39
N ASP A 67 -9.22 17.20 2.91
CA ASP A 67 -10.27 16.25 3.29
C ASP A 67 -10.10 15.76 4.74
N LEU A 68 -8.86 15.52 5.19
CA LEU A 68 -8.56 15.24 6.59
C LEU A 68 -8.98 16.40 7.52
N ASN A 69 -8.73 17.65 7.12
CA ASN A 69 -9.13 18.82 7.90
C ASN A 69 -10.66 18.93 8.02
N LYS A 70 -11.40 18.67 6.94
CA LYS A 70 -12.88 18.66 6.98
C LYS A 70 -13.40 17.58 7.94
N ILE A 71 -12.85 16.38 7.87
CA ILE A 71 -13.21 15.26 8.76
C ILE A 71 -12.93 15.64 10.22
N GLY A 72 -11.73 16.17 10.51
CA GLY A 72 -11.36 16.59 11.86
C GLY A 72 -12.27 17.70 12.40
N ASN A 73 -12.66 18.66 11.56
CA ASN A 73 -13.59 19.72 11.94
C ASN A 73 -14.99 19.17 12.29
N ASN A 74 -15.49 18.20 11.53
CA ASN A 74 -16.78 17.56 11.80
C ASN A 74 -16.72 16.71 13.07
N LEU A 75 -15.63 15.97 13.29
CA LEU A 75 -15.41 15.21 14.52
C LEU A 75 -15.34 16.12 15.74
N ASN A 76 -14.67 17.28 15.64
CA ASN A 76 -14.65 18.29 16.69
C ASN A 76 -16.04 18.89 16.97
N GLN A 77 -16.94 18.95 16.00
CA GLN A 77 -18.33 19.35 16.24
C GLN A 77 -19.09 18.29 17.01
N VAL A 78 -18.93 17.01 16.66
CA VAL A 78 -19.50 15.88 17.41
C VAL A 78 -19.02 15.91 18.87
N ALA A 79 -17.70 16.02 19.07
CA ALA A 79 -17.10 16.09 20.41
C ALA A 79 -17.66 17.25 21.24
N ARG A 80 -17.79 18.45 20.65
CA ARG A 80 -18.38 19.61 21.34
C ARG A 80 -19.84 19.36 21.75
N LYS A 81 -20.66 18.79 20.86
CA LYS A 81 -22.07 18.46 21.15
C LYS A 81 -22.18 17.45 22.30
N LEU A 82 -21.39 16.38 22.26
CA LEU A 82 -21.33 15.38 23.33
C LEU A 82 -20.87 15.98 24.66
N ASN A 83 -19.80 16.77 24.65
CA ASN A 83 -19.27 17.42 25.85
C ASN A 83 -20.24 18.45 26.45
N SER A 84 -21.10 19.06 25.63
CA SER A 84 -22.14 19.98 26.09
C SER A 84 -23.40 19.29 26.64
N GLY A 85 -23.46 17.95 26.66
CA GLY A 85 -24.59 17.19 27.19
C GLY A 85 -25.81 17.12 26.25
N PHE A 86 -25.70 17.61 25.02
CA PHE A 86 -26.77 17.52 24.03
C PHE A 86 -26.83 16.11 23.42
N MET A 87 -27.90 15.38 23.73
CA MET A 87 -28.09 13.99 23.30
C MET A 87 -28.63 13.84 21.86
N HIS A 88 -28.93 14.93 21.17
CA HIS A 88 -29.55 14.93 19.84
C HIS A 88 -28.71 15.69 18.80
N GLY A 89 -28.86 15.32 17.53
CA GLY A 89 -28.26 16.03 16.39
C GLY A 89 -26.74 15.87 16.21
N TRP A 90 -26.07 15.03 17.01
CA TRP A 90 -24.67 14.64 16.80
C TRP A 90 -24.55 13.39 15.92
N ASN A 91 -25.57 12.53 15.89
CA ASN A 91 -25.62 11.30 15.09
C ASN A 91 -25.42 11.60 13.60
N ASP A 92 -26.15 12.56 13.03
CA ASP A 92 -26.04 12.91 11.61
C ASP A 92 -24.64 13.41 11.25
N THR A 93 -24.02 14.17 12.15
CA THR A 93 -22.64 14.67 11.96
C THR A 93 -21.62 13.53 12.08
N LEU A 94 -21.86 12.55 12.97
CA LEU A 94 -21.01 11.38 13.12
C LEU A 94 -21.12 10.45 11.90
N GLU A 95 -22.31 10.27 11.36
CA GLU A 95 -22.53 9.50 10.12
C GLU A 95 -21.83 10.18 8.93
N LEU A 96 -21.89 11.51 8.84
CA LEU A 96 -21.11 12.27 7.85
C LEU A 96 -19.60 12.04 7.99
N VAL A 97 -19.07 12.05 9.22
CA VAL A 97 -17.65 11.77 9.49
C VAL A 97 -17.28 10.37 8.99
N TYR A 98 -18.13 9.37 9.27
CA TYR A 98 -17.92 8.00 8.83
C TYR A 98 -17.88 7.86 7.30
N GLU A 99 -18.83 8.47 6.60
CA GLU A 99 -18.85 8.43 5.13
C GLU A 99 -17.66 9.17 4.50
N GLN A 100 -17.26 10.31 5.06
CA GLN A 100 -16.06 11.02 4.61
C GLN A 100 -14.78 10.18 4.81
N PHE A 101 -14.66 9.47 5.94
CA PHE A 101 -13.56 8.53 6.16
C PHE A 101 -13.55 7.38 5.15
N LYS A 102 -14.72 6.82 4.81
CA LYS A 102 -14.82 5.76 3.79
C LYS A 102 -14.37 6.26 2.42
N VAL A 103 -14.80 7.46 2.02
CA VAL A 103 -14.41 8.07 0.75
C VAL A 103 -12.90 8.31 0.71
N LEU A 104 -12.34 8.94 1.74
CA LEU A 104 -10.91 9.20 1.84
C LEU A 104 -10.10 7.89 1.78
N THR A 105 -10.53 6.88 2.55
CA THR A 105 -9.89 5.55 2.54
C THR A 105 -9.94 4.95 1.14
N LYS A 106 -11.09 5.00 0.47
CA LYS A 106 -11.23 4.50 -0.90
C LYS A 106 -10.30 5.22 -1.87
N GLN A 107 -10.18 6.55 -1.80
CA GLN A 107 -9.29 7.35 -2.64
C GLN A 107 -7.81 7.03 -2.39
N LEU A 108 -7.41 6.88 -1.13
CA LEU A 108 -6.03 6.48 -0.77
C LEU A 108 -5.68 5.10 -1.32
N HIS A 109 -6.61 4.14 -1.22
CA HIS A 109 -6.37 2.78 -1.70
C HIS A 109 -6.47 2.66 -3.23
N HIS A 110 -7.45 3.30 -3.87
CA HIS A 110 -7.62 3.19 -5.33
C HIS A 110 -6.69 4.12 -6.12
N GLY A 111 -6.35 5.29 -5.59
CA GLY A 111 -5.48 6.27 -6.23
C GLY A 111 -3.99 5.97 -6.04
N TYR A 112 -3.60 5.38 -4.90
CA TYR A 112 -2.19 5.30 -4.50
C TYR A 112 -1.73 3.92 -4.03
N GLY A 113 -2.52 2.85 -4.20
CA GLY A 113 -1.98 1.51 -3.98
C GLY A 113 -3.00 0.49 -3.49
N VAL A 114 -3.75 -0.06 -4.44
CA VAL A 114 -3.90 -1.50 -4.50
C VAL A 114 -3.24 -1.87 -5.82
N TYR A 115 -2.05 -2.46 -5.74
CA TYR A 115 -1.53 -3.24 -6.85
C TYR A 115 -2.66 -4.19 -7.27
N LYS A 116 -3.27 -3.94 -8.43
CA LYS A 116 -4.07 -4.95 -9.09
C LYS A 116 -3.11 -6.08 -9.42
N VAL A 117 -3.11 -7.12 -8.58
CA VAL A 117 -2.53 -8.42 -8.89
C VAL A 117 -3.43 -9.11 -9.89
#